data_AF-A0A965YEG0-F1
#
_entry.id   AF-A0A965YEG0-F1
#
_cell.length_a   1.000
_cell.length_b   1.000
_cell.length_c   1.000
_cell.angle_alpha   90.00
_cell.angle_beta   90.00
_cell.angle_gamma   90.00
#
_symmetry.space_group_name_H-M   'P 1'
#
loop_
_entity.id
_entity.type
_entity.pdbx_description
1 polymer ?
#
loop_
_entity_poly.entity_id
_entity_poly.type
_entity_poly.pdbx_seq_one_letter_code
_entity_poly.pdbx_strand_id
1 'polypeptide(L)'
;MGFILDRGYFSKDNIRYMDENGYSFIIMVKGKKDLVSALVNSRIHTFETSRECAIRSYRVYGTTARARLYADDTKDRYFHIYYSSGRQAAEREQLEQRIDGCKKLLRRVEGQVISFSRNITHYFDIYYGKEDTFLYAKEKASVIEAELALCGYFCIVTSERMSAEQALILYKGRDASEKLFSGDKTFLGGRSMRVQSQNALSSKIFIEFVALIIRNRIYTLLKEELFRIETRPNYMTVPEALRELEKIEMVRRNNGAYRLDHAVTKKQRTILNAFGLDEDYVRLKATEIGRLLADGGSLMGLPDNEGDDEDGESEEY
;
A
#
# COMPACT_ATOMS: atom_id res chain seq x y z
N MET A 1 -16.51 16.50 3.46
CA MET A 1 -16.02 15.10 3.45
C MET A 1 -15.23 14.86 2.17
N GLY A 2 -14.19 14.02 2.20
CA GLY A 2 -13.38 13.70 1.04
C GLY A 2 -13.15 12.18 0.87
N PHE A 3 -13.10 11.72 -0.37
CA PHE A 3 -12.91 10.30 -0.72
C PHE A 3 -11.53 10.04 -1.31
N ILE A 4 -10.94 8.90 -0.97
CA ILE A 4 -9.74 8.39 -1.63
C ILE A 4 -10.13 7.09 -2.32
N LEU A 5 -10.07 7.06 -3.66
CA LEU A 5 -10.65 6.03 -4.51
C LEU A 5 -9.59 5.33 -5.36
N ASP A 6 -9.72 4.02 -5.53
CA ASP A 6 -8.87 3.26 -6.44
C ASP A 6 -9.27 3.49 -7.91
N ARG A 7 -8.37 3.12 -8.84
CA ARG A 7 -8.53 3.22 -10.29
C ARG A 7 -9.79 2.57 -10.85
N GLY A 8 -10.38 1.60 -10.14
CA GLY A 8 -11.62 0.93 -10.54
C GLY A 8 -12.85 1.85 -10.50
N TYR A 9 -12.81 2.90 -9.67
CA TYR A 9 -13.91 3.86 -9.51
C TYR A 9 -13.82 5.05 -10.46
N PHE A 10 -12.82 5.06 -11.36
CA PHE A 10 -12.57 6.18 -12.25
C PHE A 10 -13.55 6.18 -13.45
N SER A 11 -14.71 6.80 -13.24
CA SER A 11 -15.74 7.03 -14.27
C SER A 11 -16.21 8.47 -14.27
N LYS A 12 -16.84 8.89 -15.38
CA LYS A 12 -17.37 10.24 -15.51
C LYS A 12 -18.54 10.47 -14.55
N ASP A 13 -19.42 9.49 -14.44
CA ASP A 13 -20.61 9.54 -13.59
C ASP A 13 -20.24 9.62 -12.11
N ASN A 14 -19.24 8.84 -11.67
CA ASN A 14 -18.78 8.90 -10.28
C ASN A 14 -18.20 10.27 -9.93
N ILE A 15 -17.47 10.88 -10.86
CA ILE A 15 -16.83 12.19 -10.64
C ILE A 15 -17.87 13.29 -10.61
N ARG A 16 -18.85 13.27 -11.53
CA ARG A 16 -19.99 14.20 -11.50
C ARG A 16 -20.79 14.06 -10.21
N TYR A 17 -21.08 12.83 -9.78
CA TYR A 17 -21.77 12.59 -8.51
C TYR A 17 -21.01 13.19 -7.33
N MET A 18 -19.68 13.03 -7.28
CA MET A 18 -18.87 13.66 -6.23
C MET A 18 -18.94 15.19 -6.28
N ASP A 19 -18.92 15.79 -7.47
CA ASP A 19 -19.06 17.24 -7.61
C ASP A 19 -20.43 17.78 -7.19
N GLU A 20 -21.51 17.12 -7.63
CA GLU A 20 -22.90 17.50 -7.34
C GLU A 20 -23.18 17.46 -5.84
N ASN A 21 -22.55 16.54 -5.12
CA ASN A 21 -22.68 16.40 -3.68
C ASN A 21 -21.59 17.15 -2.88
N GLY A 22 -20.70 17.90 -3.54
CA GLY A 22 -19.66 18.69 -2.87
C GLY A 22 -18.58 17.86 -2.17
N TYR A 23 -18.33 16.63 -2.63
CA TYR A 23 -17.29 15.77 -2.09
C TYR A 23 -15.94 16.00 -2.77
N SER A 24 -14.90 16.22 -1.97
CA SER A 24 -13.54 16.21 -2.49
C SER A 24 -13.07 14.79 -2.78
N PHE A 25 -12.14 14.61 -3.71
CA PHE A 25 -11.62 13.28 -4.04
C PHE A 25 -10.14 13.27 -4.41
N ILE A 26 -9.54 12.11 -4.17
CA ILE A 26 -8.23 11.68 -4.66
C ILE A 26 -8.44 10.33 -5.36
N ILE A 27 -8.11 10.23 -6.64
CA ILE A 27 -8.33 9.01 -7.42
C ILE A 27 -7.13 8.69 -8.31
N MET A 28 -6.69 7.43 -8.29
CA MET A 28 -5.67 6.99 -9.24
C MET A 28 -6.27 6.79 -10.62
N VAL A 29 -5.60 7.27 -11.66
CA VAL A 29 -6.10 7.10 -13.02
C VAL A 29 -5.47 5.87 -13.66
N LYS A 30 -6.30 5.07 -14.34
CA LYS A 30 -5.79 3.98 -15.18
C LYS A 30 -5.04 4.58 -16.36
N GLY A 31 -3.74 4.30 -16.46
CA GLY A 31 -2.76 4.96 -17.34
C GLY A 31 -2.90 4.76 -18.85
N LYS A 32 -4.13 4.68 -19.39
CA LYS A 32 -4.38 4.57 -20.84
C LYS A 32 -5.57 5.40 -21.34
N LYS A 33 -6.06 6.38 -20.56
CA LYS A 33 -7.01 7.36 -21.13
C LYS A 33 -6.21 8.42 -21.88
N ASP A 34 -6.59 8.71 -23.11
CA ASP A 34 -5.86 9.60 -24.04
C ASP A 34 -5.46 10.94 -23.41
N LEU A 35 -6.34 11.52 -22.58
CA LEU A 35 -6.04 12.74 -21.83
C LEU A 35 -4.86 12.59 -20.87
N VAL A 36 -4.81 11.50 -20.09
CA VAL A 36 -3.72 11.28 -19.14
C VAL A 36 -2.42 10.98 -19.89
N SER A 37 -2.48 10.20 -20.96
CA SER A 37 -1.32 9.96 -21.81
C SER A 37 -0.79 11.27 -22.41
N ALA A 38 -1.67 12.15 -22.90
CA ALA A 38 -1.28 13.46 -23.43
C ALA A 38 -0.66 14.36 -22.35
N LEU A 39 -1.24 14.41 -21.16
CA LEU A 39 -0.70 15.18 -20.03
C LEU A 39 0.66 14.63 -19.57
N VAL A 40 0.80 13.31 -19.44
CA VAL A 40 2.08 12.68 -19.12
C VAL A 40 3.10 13.03 -20.19
N ASN A 41 2.80 12.82 -21.48
CA ASN A 41 3.68 13.14 -22.60
C ASN A 41 4.14 14.60 -22.59
N SER A 42 3.27 15.55 -22.24
CA SER A 42 3.63 16.97 -22.12
C SER A 42 4.65 17.28 -21.01
N ARG A 43 4.85 16.35 -20.07
CA ARG A 43 5.73 16.49 -18.90
C ARG A 43 6.91 15.52 -18.92
N ILE A 44 6.97 14.57 -19.86
CA ILE A 44 8.12 13.68 -20.00
C ILE A 44 9.38 14.52 -20.20
N HIS A 45 10.46 14.14 -19.51
CA HIS A 45 11.77 14.81 -19.50
C HIS A 45 11.82 16.17 -18.79
N THR A 46 10.78 16.54 -18.02
CA THR A 46 10.74 17.84 -17.33
C THR A 46 11.00 17.76 -15.82
N PHE A 47 10.84 16.60 -15.18
CA PHE A 47 10.83 16.50 -13.71
C PHE A 47 11.53 15.27 -13.13
N GLU A 48 11.87 14.30 -13.95
CA GLU A 48 12.32 12.95 -13.57
C GLU A 48 13.71 12.94 -12.93
N THR A 49 14.49 14.01 -13.13
CA THR A 49 15.82 14.21 -12.53
C THR A 49 15.86 15.43 -11.62
N SER A 50 14.75 16.16 -11.47
CA SER A 50 14.68 17.34 -10.63
C SER A 50 14.63 16.96 -9.15
N ARG A 51 15.59 17.48 -8.37
CA ARG A 51 15.69 17.20 -6.92
C ARG A 51 14.52 17.78 -6.13
N GLU A 52 13.93 18.87 -6.61
CA GLU A 52 12.73 19.48 -6.02
C GLU A 52 11.48 18.61 -6.23
N CYS A 53 11.46 17.81 -7.29
CA CYS A 53 10.36 16.89 -7.58
C CYS A 53 10.51 15.53 -6.89
N ALA A 54 11.59 15.31 -6.12
CA ALA A 54 11.90 14.00 -5.55
C ALA A 54 11.10 13.71 -4.27
N ILE A 55 10.28 12.66 -4.30
CA ILE A 55 9.53 12.15 -3.14
C ILE A 55 10.28 10.93 -2.59
N ARG A 56 11.22 11.18 -1.67
CA ARG A 56 12.20 10.18 -1.21
C ARG A 56 11.58 8.98 -0.49
N SER A 57 10.55 9.20 0.32
CA SER A 57 9.83 8.17 1.08
C SER A 57 9.29 7.05 0.18
N TYR A 58 8.93 7.38 -1.06
CA TYR A 58 8.43 6.44 -2.06
C TYR A 58 9.38 6.17 -3.23
N ARG A 59 10.56 6.81 -3.26
CA ARG A 59 11.57 6.67 -4.33
C ARG A 59 10.98 6.97 -5.72
N VAL A 60 10.20 8.05 -5.81
CA VAL A 60 9.60 8.52 -7.07
C VAL A 60 9.87 10.01 -7.25
N TYR A 61 9.71 10.48 -8.48
CA TYR A 61 9.62 11.90 -8.79
C TYR A 61 8.15 12.25 -9.05
N GLY A 62 7.71 13.45 -8.69
CA GLY A 62 6.33 13.88 -8.84
C GLY A 62 6.21 15.35 -9.26
N THR A 63 5.30 15.63 -10.18
CA THR A 63 4.91 16.97 -10.60
C THR A 63 3.40 17.11 -10.68
N THR A 64 2.87 18.33 -10.78
CA THR A 64 1.44 18.59 -10.86
C THR A 64 1.10 19.45 -12.06
N ALA A 65 0.10 19.03 -12.84
CA ALA A 65 -0.48 19.80 -13.92
C ALA A 65 -1.97 20.07 -13.64
N ARG A 66 -2.46 21.24 -14.06
CA ARG A 66 -3.88 21.58 -13.95
C ARG A 66 -4.54 21.40 -15.31
N ALA A 67 -5.63 20.64 -15.37
CA ALA A 67 -6.39 20.39 -16.59
C ALA A 67 -7.83 19.97 -16.27
N ARG A 68 -8.71 20.00 -17.28
CA ARG A 68 -10.05 19.41 -17.18
C ARG A 68 -9.98 17.91 -17.45
N LEU A 69 -10.76 17.12 -16.71
CA LEU A 69 -10.76 15.66 -16.85
C LEU A 69 -11.61 15.20 -18.03
N TYR A 70 -12.68 15.93 -18.31
CA TYR A 70 -13.52 15.78 -19.49
C TYR A 70 -13.72 17.13 -20.18
N ALA A 71 -14.00 17.11 -21.49
CA ALA A 71 -14.16 18.34 -22.28
C ALA A 71 -15.28 19.25 -21.76
N ASP A 72 -16.33 18.64 -21.22
CA ASP A 72 -17.52 19.29 -20.66
C ASP A 72 -17.42 19.54 -19.14
N ASP A 73 -16.28 19.27 -18.51
CA ASP A 73 -16.09 19.63 -17.11
C ASP A 73 -16.04 21.15 -16.95
N THR A 74 -16.67 21.62 -15.87
CA THR A 74 -16.66 23.05 -15.49
C THR A 74 -15.48 23.39 -14.58
N LYS A 75 -14.90 22.39 -13.90
CA LYS A 75 -13.83 22.55 -12.92
C LYS A 75 -12.53 21.95 -13.42
N ASP A 76 -11.45 22.71 -13.22
CA ASP A 76 -10.10 22.20 -13.37
C ASP A 76 -9.75 21.24 -12.23
N ARG A 77 -8.96 20.21 -12.56
CA ARG A 77 -8.43 19.22 -11.62
C ARG A 77 -6.92 19.26 -11.59
N TYR A 78 -6.36 18.72 -10.51
CA TYR A 78 -4.92 18.60 -10.33
C TYR A 78 -4.49 17.18 -10.67
N PHE A 79 -3.70 17.06 -11.73
CA PHE A 79 -3.09 15.81 -12.18
C PHE A 79 -1.68 15.74 -11.63
N HIS A 80 -1.50 14.89 -10.62
CA HIS A 80 -0.20 14.59 -10.06
C HIS A 80 0.42 13.44 -10.86
N ILE A 81 1.45 13.76 -11.62
CA ILE A 81 2.17 12.83 -12.49
C ILE A 81 3.42 12.39 -11.76
N TYR A 82 3.63 11.09 -11.70
CA TYR A 82 4.76 10.49 -11.01
C TYR A 82 5.58 9.64 -11.95
N TYR A 83 6.87 9.55 -11.68
CA TYR A 83 7.81 8.69 -12.37
C TYR A 83 8.59 7.83 -11.37
N SER A 84 8.68 6.53 -11.65
CA SER A 84 9.47 5.57 -10.89
C SER A 84 10.36 4.73 -11.80
N SER A 85 11.68 4.83 -11.63
CA SER A 85 12.65 4.07 -12.42
C SER A 85 12.53 2.56 -12.21
N GLY A 86 12.32 2.12 -10.96
CA GLY A 86 12.08 0.71 -10.65
C GLY A 86 10.82 0.17 -11.31
N ARG A 87 9.75 0.99 -11.35
CA ARG A 87 8.52 0.63 -12.05
C ARG A 87 8.70 0.62 -13.56
N GLN A 88 9.45 1.58 -14.11
CA GLN A 88 9.76 1.64 -15.54
C GLN A 88 10.42 0.35 -16.01
N ALA A 89 11.46 -0.11 -15.30
CA ALA A 89 12.18 -1.33 -15.66
C ALA A 89 11.23 -2.54 -15.67
N ALA A 90 10.43 -2.71 -14.60
CA ALA A 90 9.50 -3.83 -14.48
C ALA A 90 8.38 -3.80 -15.54
N GLU A 91 7.79 -2.63 -15.81
CA GLU A 91 6.73 -2.49 -16.82
C GLU A 91 7.26 -2.68 -18.24
N ARG A 92 8.47 -2.21 -18.55
CA ARG A 92 9.13 -2.44 -19.84
C ARG A 92 9.38 -3.93 -20.07
N GLU A 93 9.97 -4.61 -19.09
CA GLU A 93 10.23 -6.04 -19.19
C GLU A 93 8.92 -6.83 -19.42
N GLN A 94 7.86 -6.51 -18.69
CA GLN A 94 6.55 -7.15 -18.87
C GLN A 94 5.96 -6.89 -20.27
N LEU A 95 6.09 -5.67 -20.79
CA LEU A 95 5.60 -5.33 -22.13
C LEU A 95 6.38 -6.09 -23.19
N GLU A 96 7.71 -6.07 -23.13
CA GLU A 96 8.57 -6.79 -24.09
C GLU A 96 8.29 -8.30 -24.07
N GLN A 97 8.24 -8.93 -22.89
CA GLN A 97 7.90 -10.35 -22.76
C GLN A 97 6.53 -10.67 -23.37
N ARG A 98 5.55 -9.79 -23.20
CA ARG A 98 4.21 -9.96 -23.78
C ARG A 98 4.27 -9.86 -25.31
N ILE A 99 4.95 -8.87 -25.86
CA ILE A 99 5.11 -8.67 -27.29
C ILE A 99 5.84 -9.88 -27.92
N ASP A 100 6.90 -10.37 -27.30
CA ASP A 100 7.62 -11.58 -27.73
C ASP A 100 6.74 -12.84 -27.64
N GLY A 101 5.94 -12.97 -26.59
CA GLY A 101 4.93 -14.02 -26.47
C GLY A 101 3.94 -14.01 -27.63
N CYS A 102 3.43 -12.82 -27.99
CA CYS A 102 2.56 -12.64 -29.15
C CYS A 102 3.26 -13.02 -30.45
N LYS A 103 4.52 -12.63 -30.68
CA LYS A 103 5.29 -13.01 -31.89
C LYS A 103 5.42 -14.52 -32.03
N LYS A 104 5.75 -15.21 -30.93
CA LYS A 104 5.89 -16.68 -30.91
C LYS A 104 4.55 -17.37 -31.21
N LEU A 105 3.45 -16.84 -30.67
CA LEU A 105 2.10 -17.34 -30.98
C LEU A 105 1.76 -17.14 -32.45
N LEU A 106 1.96 -15.93 -32.98
CA LEU A 106 1.65 -15.57 -34.37
C LEU A 106 2.41 -16.49 -35.35
N ARG A 107 3.72 -16.67 -35.17
CA ARG A 107 4.50 -17.60 -36.02
C ARG A 107 4.01 -19.05 -35.99
N ARG A 108 3.42 -19.50 -34.87
CA ARG A 108 2.93 -20.88 -34.73
C ARG A 108 1.62 -21.12 -35.48
N VAL A 109 0.78 -20.09 -35.56
CA VAL A 109 -0.56 -20.19 -36.17
C VAL A 109 -0.59 -19.69 -37.61
N GLU A 110 0.58 -19.36 -38.18
CA GLU A 110 0.74 -19.00 -39.59
C GLU A 110 0.19 -20.10 -40.51
N GLY A 111 -0.61 -19.71 -41.50
CA GLY A 111 -1.29 -20.63 -42.41
C GLY A 111 -2.59 -21.24 -41.86
N GLN A 112 -3.05 -20.83 -40.68
CA GLN A 112 -4.33 -21.30 -40.10
C GLN A 112 -5.46 -20.27 -40.31
N VAL A 113 -6.69 -20.75 -40.38
CA VAL A 113 -7.90 -19.90 -40.39
C VAL A 113 -8.21 -19.51 -38.94
N ILE A 114 -7.76 -18.33 -38.52
CA ILE A 114 -7.88 -17.87 -37.12
C ILE A 114 -8.05 -16.36 -37.01
N SER A 115 -8.94 -15.93 -36.11
CA SER A 115 -9.12 -14.53 -35.74
C SER A 115 -8.39 -14.18 -34.43
N PHE A 116 -7.81 -12.99 -34.34
CA PHE A 116 -7.10 -12.54 -33.14
C PHE A 116 -7.92 -11.56 -32.29
N SER A 117 -7.74 -11.66 -30.97
CA SER A 117 -8.36 -10.71 -30.03
C SER A 117 -7.74 -9.32 -30.11
N ARG A 118 -8.46 -8.32 -29.56
CA ARG A 118 -8.00 -6.91 -29.46
C ARG A 118 -6.64 -6.76 -28.81
N ASN A 119 -6.27 -7.66 -27.90
CA ASN A 119 -4.98 -7.64 -27.21
C ASN A 119 -3.79 -7.85 -28.14
N ILE A 120 -4.00 -8.54 -29.28
CA ILE A 120 -2.97 -8.78 -30.30
C ILE A 120 -3.08 -7.71 -31.38
N THR A 121 -4.29 -7.43 -31.88
CA THR A 121 -4.48 -6.44 -32.96
C THR A 121 -4.15 -5.00 -32.52
N HIS A 122 -4.06 -4.75 -31.21
CA HIS A 122 -3.55 -3.49 -30.67
C HIS A 122 -2.06 -3.27 -30.99
N TYR A 123 -1.24 -4.31 -30.93
CA TYR A 123 0.21 -4.24 -31.15
C TYR A 123 0.65 -4.70 -32.54
N PHE A 124 -0.22 -5.39 -33.27
CA PHE A 124 0.10 -5.97 -34.57
C PHE A 124 -0.96 -5.62 -35.61
N ASP A 125 -0.52 -5.28 -36.82
CA ASP A 125 -1.33 -5.34 -38.03
C ASP A 125 -1.32 -6.76 -38.56
N ILE A 126 -2.51 -7.33 -38.74
CA ILE A 126 -2.71 -8.74 -39.13
C ILE A 126 -3.08 -8.78 -40.62
N TYR A 127 -2.38 -9.61 -41.37
CA TYR A 127 -2.59 -9.78 -42.81
C TYR A 127 -3.15 -11.17 -43.10
N TYR A 128 -4.25 -11.20 -43.83
CA TYR A 128 -4.97 -12.42 -44.23
C TYR A 128 -4.84 -12.68 -45.73
N GLY A 129 -4.85 -13.96 -46.09
CA GLY A 129 -4.84 -14.46 -47.46
C GLY A 129 -6.22 -14.89 -47.92
N LYS A 130 -6.26 -15.83 -48.89
CA LYS A 130 -7.52 -16.43 -49.34
C LYS A 130 -8.14 -17.26 -48.21
N GLU A 131 -9.47 -17.32 -48.18
CA GLU A 131 -10.24 -18.12 -47.21
C GLU A 131 -9.94 -17.76 -45.74
N ASP A 132 -9.70 -16.49 -45.44
CA ASP A 132 -9.39 -15.98 -44.08
C ASP A 132 -8.18 -16.66 -43.41
N THR A 133 -7.26 -17.17 -44.22
CA THR A 133 -6.01 -17.79 -43.74
C THR A 133 -5.06 -16.71 -43.25
N PHE A 134 -4.59 -16.80 -42.01
CA PHE A 134 -3.60 -15.88 -41.47
C PHE A 134 -2.24 -16.06 -42.16
N LEU A 135 -1.70 -14.97 -42.74
CA LEU A 135 -0.41 -14.99 -43.46
C LEU A 135 0.74 -14.52 -42.58
N TYR A 136 0.66 -13.30 -42.06
CA TYR A 136 1.70 -12.76 -41.18
C TYR A 136 1.18 -11.56 -40.41
N ALA A 137 1.95 -11.14 -39.42
CA ALA A 137 1.65 -9.98 -38.60
C ALA A 137 2.84 -9.03 -38.55
N LYS A 138 2.56 -7.73 -38.66
CA LYS A 138 3.57 -6.67 -38.56
C LYS A 138 3.38 -5.90 -37.26
N GLU A 139 4.46 -5.65 -36.54
CA GLU A 139 4.41 -4.83 -35.33
C GLU A 139 4.03 -3.38 -35.64
N LYS A 140 3.15 -2.84 -34.81
CA LYS A 140 2.86 -1.41 -34.74
C LYS A 140 3.91 -0.75 -33.86
N ALA A 141 5.10 -0.52 -34.43
CA ALA A 141 6.23 0.07 -33.72
C ALA A 141 5.83 1.34 -32.93
N SER A 142 5.07 2.25 -33.54
CA SER A 142 4.60 3.48 -32.91
C SER A 142 3.74 3.24 -31.65
N VAL A 143 2.90 2.19 -31.63
CA VAL A 143 2.06 1.85 -30.47
C VAL A 143 2.92 1.27 -29.35
N ILE A 144 3.86 0.39 -29.70
CA ILE A 144 4.77 -0.24 -28.74
C ILE A 144 5.70 0.80 -28.12
N GLU A 145 6.33 1.63 -28.94
CA GLU A 145 7.23 2.70 -28.52
C GLU A 145 6.51 3.74 -27.63
N ALA A 146 5.28 4.12 -27.99
CA ALA A 146 4.47 5.02 -27.17
C ALA A 146 4.15 4.41 -25.78
N GLU A 147 3.86 3.10 -25.71
CA GLU A 147 3.62 2.44 -24.42
C GLU A 147 4.93 2.29 -23.61
N LEU A 148 6.05 1.98 -24.26
CA LEU A 148 7.39 1.92 -23.65
C LEU A 148 7.85 3.27 -23.09
N ALA A 149 7.47 4.38 -23.73
CA ALA A 149 7.74 5.73 -23.27
C ALA A 149 6.95 6.08 -21.99
N LEU A 150 5.75 5.51 -21.84
CA LEU A 150 4.89 5.71 -20.68
C LEU A 150 5.22 4.77 -19.51
N CYS A 151 6.09 3.77 -19.68
CA CYS A 151 6.50 2.89 -18.60
C CYS A 151 7.13 3.67 -17.43
N GLY A 152 6.70 3.32 -16.21
CA GLY A 152 7.14 3.96 -14.98
C GLY A 152 6.32 5.19 -14.60
N TYR A 153 5.48 5.71 -15.49
CA TYR A 153 4.59 6.83 -15.20
C TYR A 153 3.26 6.37 -14.62
N PHE A 154 2.74 7.14 -13.67
CA PHE A 154 1.38 6.98 -13.18
C PHE A 154 0.82 8.32 -12.71
N CYS A 155 -0.51 8.42 -12.65
CA CYS A 155 -1.19 9.66 -12.34
C CYS A 155 -2.21 9.47 -11.21
N ILE A 156 -2.23 10.42 -10.28
CA ILE A 156 -3.30 10.61 -9.31
C ILE A 156 -3.99 11.92 -9.63
N VAL A 157 -5.31 11.94 -9.64
CA VAL A 157 -6.11 13.14 -9.85
C VAL A 157 -6.77 13.53 -8.55
N THR A 158 -6.72 14.81 -8.23
CA THR A 158 -7.39 15.38 -7.05
C THR A 158 -8.33 16.51 -7.45
N SER A 159 -9.42 16.64 -6.70
CA SER A 159 -10.38 17.74 -6.87
C SER A 159 -9.89 19.03 -6.21
N GLU A 160 -9.07 18.92 -5.17
CA GLU A 160 -8.57 20.01 -4.35
C GLU A 160 -7.09 20.26 -4.60
N ARG A 161 -6.65 21.50 -4.39
CA ARG A 161 -5.25 21.87 -4.58
C ARG A 161 -4.38 21.20 -3.52
N MET A 162 -3.39 20.44 -3.95
CA MET A 162 -2.33 19.90 -3.09
C MET A 162 -1.05 19.64 -3.89
N SER A 163 0.06 19.36 -3.20
CA SER A 163 1.30 18.95 -3.85
C SER A 163 1.22 17.49 -4.32
N ALA A 164 2.07 17.12 -5.28
CA ALA A 164 2.20 15.72 -5.69
C ALA A 164 2.64 14.82 -4.51
N GLU A 165 3.49 15.32 -3.62
CA GLU A 165 3.88 14.59 -2.42
C GLU A 165 2.68 14.31 -1.49
N GLN A 166 1.88 15.34 -1.20
CA GLN A 166 0.69 15.20 -0.35
C GLN A 166 -0.33 14.23 -0.95
N ALA A 167 -0.63 14.37 -2.25
CA ALA A 167 -1.55 13.47 -2.94
C ALA A 167 -1.07 12.01 -2.89
N LEU A 168 0.23 11.77 -3.06
CA LEU A 168 0.80 10.43 -3.00
C LEU A 168 0.74 9.85 -1.58
N ILE A 169 1.10 10.64 -0.56
CA ILE A 169 1.02 10.22 0.86
C ILE A 169 -0.41 9.84 1.23
N LEU A 170 -1.39 10.70 0.93
CA LEU A 170 -2.80 10.44 1.21
C LEU A 170 -3.29 9.18 0.49
N TYR A 171 -2.98 9.04 -0.80
CA TYR A 171 -3.35 7.86 -1.58
C TYR A 171 -2.73 6.58 -1.01
N LYS A 172 -1.45 6.62 -0.63
CA LYS A 172 -0.75 5.47 -0.04
C LYS A 172 -1.24 5.14 1.36
N GLY A 173 -1.74 6.13 2.13
CA GLY A 173 -2.45 5.90 3.39
C GLY A 173 -3.72 5.06 3.21
N ARG A 174 -4.51 5.33 2.16
CA ARG A 174 -5.66 4.48 1.81
C ARG A 174 -5.23 3.07 1.40
N ASP A 175 -4.22 2.91 0.55
CA ASP A 175 -3.69 1.59 0.17
C ASP A 175 -3.20 0.80 1.41
N ALA A 176 -2.58 1.47 2.38
CA ALA A 176 -2.22 0.85 3.66
C ALA A 176 -3.45 0.41 4.46
N SER A 177 -4.49 1.26 4.53
CA SER A 177 -5.77 0.92 5.17
C SER A 177 -6.47 -0.25 4.48
N GLU A 178 -6.51 -0.27 3.15
CA GLU A 178 -7.10 -1.35 2.35
C GLU A 178 -6.33 -2.67 2.49
N LYS A 179 -5.00 -2.60 2.59
CA LYS A 179 -4.17 -3.76 2.92
C LYS A 179 -4.38 -4.25 4.35
N LEU A 180 -4.62 -3.35 5.30
CA LEU A 180 -4.98 -3.71 6.68
C LEU A 180 -6.33 -4.44 6.72
N PHE A 181 -7.37 -3.92 6.04
CA PHE A 181 -8.67 -4.59 5.89
C PHE A 181 -8.60 -5.87 5.04
N SER A 182 -7.70 -5.97 4.07
CA SER A 182 -7.47 -7.23 3.35
C SER A 182 -6.75 -8.26 4.24
N GLY A 183 -5.91 -7.76 5.14
CA GLY A 183 -5.28 -8.53 6.21
C GLY A 183 -6.32 -9.12 7.16
N ASP A 184 -7.38 -8.39 7.51
CA ASP A 184 -8.51 -8.89 8.29
C ASP A 184 -9.08 -10.21 7.75
N LYS A 185 -9.44 -10.21 6.46
CA LYS A 185 -9.99 -11.38 5.76
C LYS A 185 -9.08 -12.60 5.84
N THR A 186 -7.77 -12.39 5.82
CA THR A 186 -6.78 -13.47 5.69
C THR A 186 -6.21 -13.92 7.03
N PHE A 187 -6.00 -13.00 7.98
CA PHE A 187 -5.36 -13.27 9.27
C PHE A 187 -6.36 -13.41 10.43
N LEU A 188 -7.45 -12.64 10.45
CA LEU A 188 -8.44 -12.67 11.53
C LEU A 188 -9.60 -13.63 11.24
N GLY A 189 -9.57 -14.32 10.09
CA GLY A 189 -10.60 -15.31 9.74
C GLY A 189 -11.90 -14.70 9.23
N GLY A 190 -11.91 -13.40 8.87
CA GLY A 190 -13.06 -12.70 8.30
C GLY A 190 -13.50 -13.20 6.92
N ARG A 191 -12.76 -14.11 6.28
CA ARG A 191 -13.19 -14.79 5.04
C ARG A 191 -14.47 -15.60 5.21
N SER A 192 -14.74 -16.11 6.41
CA SER A 192 -15.95 -16.87 6.70
C SER A 192 -16.40 -16.57 8.12
N MET A 193 -17.63 -16.07 8.28
CA MET A 193 -18.12 -15.68 9.60
C MET A 193 -18.34 -16.90 10.49
N ARG A 194 -18.82 -18.03 9.93
CA ARG A 194 -19.09 -19.31 10.63
C ARG A 194 -19.86 -19.17 11.95
N VAL A 195 -20.84 -18.27 11.99
CA VAL A 195 -21.70 -18.00 13.14
C VAL A 195 -23.14 -18.35 12.81
N GLN A 196 -23.91 -18.80 13.82
CA GLN A 196 -25.29 -19.28 13.65
C GLN A 196 -26.36 -18.24 14.03
N SER A 197 -25.97 -17.07 14.55
CA SER A 197 -26.91 -16.00 14.93
C SER A 197 -26.40 -14.61 14.54
N GLN A 198 -27.33 -13.67 14.39
CA GLN A 198 -27.01 -12.28 14.08
C GLN A 198 -26.23 -11.60 15.21
N ASN A 199 -26.54 -11.90 16.47
CA ASN A 199 -25.80 -11.36 17.61
C ASN A 199 -24.34 -11.85 17.61
N ALA A 200 -24.10 -13.14 17.34
CA ALA A 200 -22.75 -13.67 17.23
C ALA A 200 -21.97 -13.06 16.07
N LEU A 201 -22.66 -12.75 14.96
CA LEU A 201 -22.09 -12.02 13.83
C LEU A 201 -21.64 -10.62 14.23
N SER A 202 -22.53 -9.84 14.88
CA SER A 202 -22.23 -8.50 15.34
C SER A 202 -21.07 -8.48 16.35
N SER A 203 -21.05 -9.40 17.32
CA SER A 203 -19.95 -9.51 18.28
C SER A 203 -18.62 -9.86 17.61
N LYS A 204 -18.64 -10.77 16.62
CA LYS A 204 -17.43 -11.12 15.85
C LYS A 204 -16.89 -9.91 15.09
N ILE A 205 -17.74 -9.19 14.36
CA ILE A 205 -17.35 -7.97 13.63
C ILE A 205 -16.77 -6.93 14.60
N PHE A 206 -17.37 -6.77 15.78
CA PHE A 206 -16.88 -5.82 16.78
C PHE A 206 -15.47 -6.20 17.29
N ILE A 207 -15.24 -7.46 17.62
CA ILE A 207 -13.92 -7.94 18.07
C ILE A 207 -12.88 -7.82 16.94
N GLU A 208 -13.24 -8.18 15.70
CA GLU A 208 -12.39 -8.01 14.52
C GLU A 208 -12.00 -6.53 14.33
N PHE A 209 -12.94 -5.61 14.51
CA PHE A 209 -12.67 -4.18 14.43
C PHE A 209 -11.69 -3.69 15.49
N VAL A 210 -11.86 -4.09 16.76
CA VAL A 210 -10.92 -3.76 17.84
C VAL A 210 -9.52 -4.34 17.56
N ALA A 211 -9.46 -5.60 17.13
CA ALA A 211 -8.20 -6.25 16.75
C ALA A 211 -7.50 -5.51 15.59
N LEU A 212 -8.26 -4.97 14.63
CA LEU A 212 -7.72 -4.16 13.54
C LEU A 212 -7.15 -2.83 14.01
N ILE A 213 -7.78 -2.16 14.99
CA ILE A 213 -7.24 -0.93 15.58
C ILE A 213 -5.87 -1.21 16.21
N ILE A 214 -5.78 -2.25 17.04
CA ILE A 214 -4.53 -2.64 17.72
C ILE A 214 -3.47 -3.00 16.68
N ARG A 215 -3.83 -3.83 15.69
CA ARG A 215 -2.92 -4.22 14.59
C ARG A 215 -2.44 -3.03 13.78
N ASN A 216 -3.31 -2.05 13.49
CA ASN A 216 -2.96 -0.84 12.76
C ASN A 216 -1.99 0.02 13.59
N ARG A 217 -2.23 0.17 14.90
CA ARG A 217 -1.32 0.88 15.80
C ARG A 217 0.08 0.25 15.78
N ILE A 218 0.15 -1.08 15.93
CA ILE A 218 1.42 -1.82 15.83
C ILE A 218 2.09 -1.59 14.47
N TYR A 219 1.33 -1.69 13.37
CA TYR A 219 1.85 -1.46 12.02
C TYR A 219 2.45 -0.06 11.86
N THR A 220 1.75 0.97 12.34
CA THR A 220 2.15 2.37 12.23
C THR A 220 3.45 2.62 12.99
N LEU A 221 3.53 2.17 14.25
CA LEU A 221 4.72 2.29 15.07
C LEU A 221 5.94 1.57 14.46
N LEU A 222 5.76 0.33 13.98
CA LEU A 222 6.81 -0.41 13.28
C LEU A 222 7.25 0.30 11.99
N LYS A 223 6.32 0.96 11.28
CA LYS A 223 6.62 1.71 10.06
C LYS A 223 7.39 2.99 10.33
N GLU A 224 6.99 3.75 11.34
CA GLU A 224 7.70 4.96 11.78
C GLU A 224 9.15 4.61 12.15
N GLU A 225 9.35 3.55 12.92
CA GLU A 225 10.69 3.09 13.28
C GLU A 225 11.47 2.61 12.03
N LEU A 226 10.81 1.91 11.10
CA LEU A 226 11.40 1.52 9.81
C LEU A 226 11.85 2.72 8.96
N PHE A 227 11.21 3.89 9.11
CA PHE A 227 11.64 5.11 8.42
C PHE A 227 12.86 5.76 9.09
N ARG A 228 13.06 5.53 10.40
CA ARG A 228 14.23 6.03 11.14
C ARG A 228 15.47 5.17 10.91
N ILE A 229 15.30 3.85 10.77
CA ILE A 229 16.43 2.95 10.51
C ILE A 229 16.75 2.88 9.00
N GLU A 230 18.03 2.96 8.64
CA GLU A 230 18.47 2.95 7.23
C GLU A 230 18.25 1.60 6.53
N THR A 231 18.07 0.53 7.31
CA THR A 231 17.91 -0.83 6.81
C THR A 231 16.44 -1.24 6.78
N ARG A 232 16.07 -2.13 5.84
CA ARG A 232 14.73 -2.73 5.77
C ARG A 232 14.74 -4.19 6.23
N PRO A 233 14.86 -4.46 7.53
CA PRO A 233 14.79 -5.82 8.04
C PRO A 233 13.41 -6.45 7.82
N ASN A 234 13.39 -7.76 7.60
CA ASN A 234 12.17 -8.54 7.38
C ASN A 234 11.30 -8.71 8.64
N TYR A 235 11.87 -8.55 9.83
CA TYR A 235 11.17 -8.69 11.11
C TYR A 235 10.32 -7.46 11.50
N MET A 236 10.36 -6.36 10.74
CA MET A 236 9.57 -5.14 11.00
C MET A 236 8.19 -5.16 10.33
N THR A 237 7.57 -6.35 10.28
CA THR A 237 6.18 -6.53 9.88
C THR A 237 5.39 -7.06 11.07
N VAL A 238 4.10 -6.72 11.19
CA VAL A 238 3.31 -7.09 12.38
C VAL A 238 3.42 -8.59 12.74
N PRO A 239 3.26 -9.55 11.80
CA PRO A 239 3.35 -10.97 12.15
C PRO A 239 4.75 -11.40 12.61
N GLU A 240 5.80 -10.91 11.95
CA GLU A 240 7.18 -11.29 12.29
C GLU A 240 7.64 -10.63 13.59
N ALA A 241 7.23 -9.38 13.83
CA ALA A 241 7.53 -8.66 15.06
C ALA A 241 6.90 -9.36 16.27
N LEU A 242 5.62 -9.74 16.17
CA LEU A 242 4.95 -10.52 17.22
C LEU A 242 5.63 -11.87 17.45
N ARG A 243 5.94 -12.63 16.39
CA ARG A 243 6.67 -13.90 16.51
C ARG A 243 8.08 -13.76 17.09
N GLU A 244 8.74 -12.63 16.89
CA GLU A 244 10.05 -12.36 17.49
C GLU A 244 9.95 -11.98 18.97
N LEU A 245 8.90 -11.24 19.35
CA LEU A 245 8.61 -10.89 20.74
C LEU A 245 8.07 -12.07 21.56
N GLU A 246 7.34 -13.01 20.94
CA GLU A 246 6.88 -14.26 21.57
C GLU A 246 8.04 -15.07 22.17
N LYS A 247 9.26 -14.93 21.62
CA LYS A 247 10.48 -15.59 22.14
C LYS A 247 11.00 -14.99 23.45
N ILE A 248 10.43 -13.88 23.91
CA ILE A 248 10.75 -13.32 25.23
C ILE A 248 9.94 -14.13 26.26
N GLU A 249 10.54 -15.22 26.71
CA GLU A 249 9.91 -16.18 27.60
C GLU A 249 10.52 -16.16 29.00
N MET A 250 9.73 -16.58 29.99
CA MET A 250 10.17 -16.78 31.36
C MET A 250 10.12 -18.25 31.73
N VAL A 251 11.19 -18.76 32.34
CA VAL A 251 11.30 -20.15 32.81
C VAL A 251 11.41 -20.21 34.32
N ARG A 252 10.80 -21.24 34.90
CA ARG A 252 10.91 -21.53 36.33
C ARG A 252 12.25 -22.19 36.62
N ARG A 253 13.08 -21.55 37.45
CA ARG A 253 14.38 -22.09 37.88
C ARG A 253 14.20 -22.99 39.12
N ASN A 254 15.25 -23.73 39.48
CA ASN A 254 15.22 -24.73 40.58
C ASN A 254 14.80 -24.16 41.94
N ASN A 255 14.99 -22.85 42.16
CA ASN A 255 14.54 -22.15 43.36
C ASN A 255 13.03 -21.80 43.34
N GLY A 256 12.29 -22.30 42.35
CA GLY A 256 10.86 -22.06 42.18
C GLY A 256 10.52 -20.70 41.54
N ALA A 257 11.49 -19.80 41.36
CA ALA A 257 11.28 -18.46 40.84
C ALA A 257 11.29 -18.43 39.31
N TYR A 258 10.36 -17.67 38.73
CA TYR A 258 10.32 -17.40 37.29
C TYR A 258 11.26 -16.24 36.94
N ARG A 259 12.08 -16.43 35.89
CA ARG A 259 13.00 -15.43 35.35
C ARG A 259 13.03 -15.51 33.83
N LEU A 260 13.44 -14.43 33.17
CA LEU A 260 13.72 -14.46 31.73
C LEU A 260 14.65 -15.61 31.38
N ASP A 261 14.33 -16.33 30.31
CA ASP A 261 15.17 -17.44 29.86
C ASP A 261 16.45 -16.94 29.19
N HIS A 262 16.30 -15.94 28.32
CA HIS A 262 17.37 -15.29 27.59
C HIS A 262 17.31 -13.76 27.72
N ALA A 263 18.46 -13.12 27.51
CA ALA A 263 18.53 -11.66 27.39
C ALA A 263 17.83 -11.20 26.12
N VAL A 264 17.30 -9.97 26.14
CA VAL A 264 16.60 -9.38 25.00
C VAL A 264 17.60 -9.17 23.84
N THR A 265 17.30 -9.78 22.69
CA THR A 265 18.19 -9.71 21.53
C THR A 265 18.16 -8.33 20.87
N LYS A 266 19.15 -8.03 20.02
CA LYS A 266 19.17 -6.77 19.25
C LYS A 266 17.90 -6.57 18.41
N LYS A 267 17.38 -7.64 17.80
CA LYS A 267 16.15 -7.58 16.99
C LYS A 267 14.94 -7.22 17.85
N GLN A 268 14.80 -7.87 19.01
CA GLN A 268 13.74 -7.59 19.96
C GLN A 268 13.83 -6.17 20.49
N ARG A 269 15.03 -5.66 20.81
CA ARG A 269 15.22 -4.25 21.19
C ARG A 269 14.76 -3.28 20.10
N THR A 270 15.12 -3.52 18.84
CA THR A 270 14.64 -2.67 17.73
C THR A 270 13.10 -2.65 17.66
N ILE A 271 12.45 -3.80 17.86
CA ILE A 271 10.98 -3.88 17.85
C ILE A 271 10.38 -3.17 19.06
N LEU A 272 10.92 -3.38 20.27
CA LEU A 272 10.45 -2.76 21.51
C LEU A 272 10.58 -1.23 21.46
N ASN A 273 11.68 -0.73 20.91
CA ASN A 273 11.90 0.72 20.74
C ASN A 273 10.81 1.36 19.88
N ALA A 274 10.28 0.64 18.87
CA ALA A 274 9.16 1.13 18.07
C ALA A 274 7.89 1.38 18.91
N PHE A 275 7.75 0.67 20.04
CA PHE A 275 6.65 0.82 20.99
C PHE A 275 7.00 1.74 22.18
N GLY A 276 8.18 2.37 22.18
CA GLY A 276 8.66 3.18 23.29
C GLY A 276 9.08 2.35 24.51
N LEU A 277 9.40 1.06 24.32
CA LEU A 277 9.84 0.15 25.38
C LEU A 277 11.32 -0.18 25.20
N ASP A 278 12.01 -0.45 26.30
CA ASP A 278 13.42 -0.84 26.30
C ASP A 278 13.66 -2.17 27.05
N GLU A 279 14.92 -2.58 27.10
CA GLU A 279 15.32 -3.82 27.78
C GLU A 279 15.10 -3.75 29.30
N ASP A 280 15.25 -2.58 29.90
CA ASP A 280 15.11 -2.40 31.34
C ASP A 280 13.64 -2.49 31.76
N TYR A 281 12.72 -1.95 30.96
CA TYR A 281 11.28 -2.16 31.11
C TYR A 281 10.93 -3.66 31.10
N VAL A 282 11.45 -4.41 30.12
CA VAL A 282 11.20 -5.87 30.03
C VAL A 282 11.73 -6.60 31.27
N ARG A 283 12.93 -6.26 31.72
CA ARG A 283 13.55 -6.85 32.91
C ARG A 283 12.75 -6.55 34.19
N LEU A 284 12.29 -5.31 34.33
CA LEU A 284 11.45 -4.86 35.44
C LEU A 284 10.14 -5.65 35.47
N LYS A 285 9.40 -5.68 34.35
CA LYS A 285 8.13 -6.40 34.24
C LYS A 285 8.28 -7.89 34.45
N ALA A 286 9.35 -8.51 33.93
CA ALA A 286 9.62 -9.92 34.19
C ALA A 286 9.87 -10.19 35.69
N THR A 287 10.56 -9.29 36.38
CA THR A 287 10.79 -9.43 37.83
C THR A 287 9.49 -9.30 38.63
N GLU A 288 8.64 -8.35 38.26
CA GLU A 288 7.31 -8.15 38.86
C GLU A 288 6.41 -9.38 38.66
N ILE A 289 6.29 -9.87 37.43
CA ILE A 289 5.56 -11.10 37.09
C ILE A 289 6.12 -12.29 37.87
N GLY A 290 7.44 -12.41 37.97
CA GLY A 290 8.09 -13.50 38.69
C GLY A 290 7.76 -13.51 40.19
N ARG A 291 7.61 -12.34 40.82
CA ARG A 291 7.16 -12.20 42.22
C ARG A 291 5.69 -12.60 42.36
N LEU A 292 4.82 -12.06 41.52
CA LEU A 292 3.38 -12.38 41.55
C LEU A 292 3.13 -13.88 41.42
N LEU A 293 3.83 -14.55 40.48
CA LEU A 293 3.71 -15.99 40.27
C LEU A 293 4.23 -16.81 41.47
N ALA A 294 5.22 -16.30 42.22
CA ALA A 294 5.70 -16.96 43.43
C ALA A 294 4.68 -16.86 44.58
N ASP A 295 3.98 -15.73 44.66
CA ASP A 295 2.99 -15.43 45.71
C ASP A 295 1.57 -15.93 45.38
N GLY A 296 1.38 -16.58 44.23
CA GLY A 296 0.07 -17.04 43.76
C GLY A 296 -0.88 -15.91 43.32
N GLY A 297 -0.33 -14.71 43.09
CA GLY A 297 -1.05 -13.51 42.69
C GLY A 297 -1.27 -13.41 41.17
N SER A 298 -2.04 -12.40 40.76
CA SER A 298 -2.34 -12.08 39.36
C SER A 298 -2.10 -10.60 39.09
N LEU A 299 -1.68 -10.27 37.86
CA LEU A 299 -1.54 -8.89 37.40
C LEU A 299 -2.87 -8.11 37.45
N MET A 300 -4.01 -8.79 37.42
CA MET A 300 -5.35 -8.18 37.46
C MET A 300 -5.72 -7.62 38.85
N GLY A 301 -4.89 -7.85 39.87
CA GLY A 301 -5.11 -7.36 41.25
C GLY A 301 -4.18 -6.23 41.68
N LEU A 302 -3.29 -5.77 40.78
CA LEU A 302 -2.45 -4.60 41.06
C LEU A 302 -3.27 -3.33 40.79
N PRO A 303 -3.20 -2.30 41.66
CA PRO A 303 -3.73 -0.98 41.31
C PRO A 303 -3.04 -0.50 40.04
N ASP A 304 -3.81 0.02 39.09
CA ASP A 304 -3.26 0.67 37.90
C ASP A 304 -2.28 1.73 38.39
N ASN A 305 -1.00 1.56 38.05
CA ASN A 305 -0.02 2.60 38.24
C ASN A 305 -0.40 3.66 37.20
N GLU A 306 -1.21 4.65 37.61
CA GLU A 306 -1.40 5.89 36.87
C GLU A 306 0.02 6.34 36.50
N GLY A 307 0.32 6.27 35.20
CA GLY A 307 1.53 6.87 34.69
C GLY A 307 1.47 8.34 35.04
N ASP A 308 2.60 8.90 35.47
CA ASP A 308 2.80 10.33 35.58
C ASP A 308 2.45 10.99 34.22
N ASP A 309 1.20 11.36 34.05
CA ASP A 309 0.76 12.39 33.12
C ASP A 309 1.14 13.73 33.78
N GLU A 310 2.44 14.05 33.82
CA GLU A 310 2.89 15.44 33.95
C GLU A 310 2.61 16.16 32.62
N ASP A 311 1.34 16.47 32.37
CA ASP A 311 0.91 17.51 31.44
C ASP A 311 -0.22 18.30 32.13
N GLY A 312 0.19 19.19 33.02
CA GLY A 312 -0.68 20.08 33.79
C GLY A 312 -0.06 21.47 33.94
N GLU A 313 -0.35 22.31 32.95
CA GLU A 313 -0.56 23.76 33.08
C GLU A 313 0.42 24.58 33.93
N SER A 314 1.29 25.34 33.24
CA SER A 314 1.78 26.63 33.75
C SER A 314 1.22 27.75 32.89
N GLU A 315 -0.07 28.08 33.11
CA GLU A 315 -0.54 29.46 32.98
C GLU A 315 -0.62 30.04 34.39
N GLU A 316 0.24 31.02 34.70
CA GLU A 316 -0.08 32.01 35.72
C GLU A 316 0.49 33.39 35.32
N TYR A 317 -0.47 34.29 35.09
CA TYR A 317 -0.50 35.77 35.08
C TYR A 317 0.20 36.58 33.98
#